data_AF-K1T7M2-F1
#
_entry.id   AF-K1T7M2-F1
#
_cell.length_a   1.000
_cell.length_b   1.000
_cell.length_c   1.000
_cell.angle_alpha   90.00
_cell.angle_beta   90.00
_cell.angle_gamma   90.00
#
_symmetry.space_group_name_H-M   'P 1'
#
loop_
_entity.id
_entity.type
_entity.pdbx_description
1 polymer ?
#
loop_
_entity_poly.entity_id
_entity_poly.type
_entity_poly.pdbx_seq_one_letter_code
_entity_poly.pdbx_strand_id
1 'polypeptide(L)'
;EQLLQKALHYLAGHSAYYRRMFDRCEIRIDQIRHIEDLVKIPFTEKKDLQLFNEEFLCCPREKVIDYVTTSGTLGDPVTFGCTELDLQRLAYNEKKSFACAGLRPGNIVQLMTTLDKRFMAGLAYFLGIRELGASVIRVGNGIPELQWDTIRRLKPDTIMCVPSFILRLIQYA
;
A
#
# COMPACT_ATOMS: atom_id res chain seq x y z
N GLU A 1 7.56 20.09 5.17
CA GLU A 1 8.84 20.63 4.65
C GLU A 1 10.07 19.85 5.16
N GLN A 2 10.33 19.77 6.47
CA GLN A 2 11.50 19.01 6.97
C GLN A 2 11.55 17.54 6.50
N LEU A 3 10.41 16.84 6.53
CA LEU A 3 10.31 15.48 6.01
C LEU A 3 10.58 15.38 4.50
N LEU A 4 10.22 16.41 3.73
CA LEU A 4 10.48 16.48 2.29
C LEU A 4 11.98 16.57 2.03
N GLN A 5 12.69 17.49 2.69
CA GLN A 5 14.14 17.62 2.56
C GLN A 5 14.85 16.31 2.93
N LYS A 6 14.46 15.70 4.06
CA LYS A 6 14.98 14.40 4.47
C LYS A 6 14.77 13.32 3.40
N ALA A 7 13.59 13.28 2.77
CA ALA A 7 13.30 12.34 1.71
C ALA A 7 14.16 12.60 0.46
N LEU A 8 14.34 13.85 0.03
CA LEU A 8 15.16 14.19 -1.14
C LEU A 8 16.63 13.80 -0.95
N HIS A 9 17.20 14.11 0.22
CA HIS A 9 18.56 13.68 0.56
C HIS A 9 18.69 12.15 0.63
N TYR A 10 17.68 11.48 1.19
CA TYR A 10 17.64 10.03 1.22
C TYR A 10 17.65 9.45 -0.20
N LEU A 11 16.80 9.95 -1.10
CA LEU A 11 16.72 9.50 -2.48
C LEU A 11 18.03 9.74 -3.25
N ALA A 12 18.63 10.92 -3.13
CA ALA A 12 19.93 11.22 -3.77
C ALA A 12 21.05 10.28 -3.29
N GLY A 13 21.04 9.93 -2.02
CA GLY A 13 22.00 9.01 -1.40
C GLY A 13 21.79 7.54 -1.75
N HIS A 14 20.53 7.09 -1.95
CA HIS A 14 20.20 5.66 -1.91
C HIS A 14 19.51 5.11 -3.16
N SER A 15 18.90 5.95 -4.02
CA SER A 15 18.30 5.49 -5.28
C SER A 15 19.17 5.90 -6.47
N ALA A 16 19.60 4.91 -7.24
CA ALA A 16 20.35 5.14 -8.48
C ALA A 16 19.50 5.90 -9.51
N TYR A 17 18.19 5.60 -9.60
CA TYR A 17 17.28 6.29 -10.49
C TYR A 17 17.15 7.77 -10.15
N TYR A 18 16.83 8.10 -8.89
CA TYR A 18 16.61 9.50 -8.50
C TYR A 18 17.90 10.31 -8.54
N ARG A 19 19.05 9.74 -8.20
CA ARG A 19 20.35 10.41 -8.35
C ARG A 19 20.57 10.84 -9.81
N ARG A 20 20.41 9.90 -10.76
CA ARG A 20 20.54 10.20 -12.19
C ARG A 20 19.49 11.22 -12.67
N MET A 21 18.25 11.13 -12.18
CA MET A 21 17.20 12.07 -12.55
C MET A 21 17.54 13.49 -12.08
N PHE A 22 17.96 13.65 -10.82
CA PHE A 22 18.36 14.95 -10.27
C PHE A 22 19.55 15.55 -11.04
N ASP A 23 20.57 14.75 -11.34
CA ASP A 23 21.73 15.20 -12.10
C ASP A 23 21.35 15.63 -13.53
N ARG A 24 20.57 14.80 -14.24
CA ARG A 24 20.15 15.07 -15.63
C ARG A 24 19.25 16.30 -15.76
N CYS A 25 18.41 16.54 -14.75
CA CYS A 25 17.48 17.67 -14.73
C CYS A 25 18.05 18.90 -13.99
N GLU A 26 19.32 18.87 -13.60
CA GLU A 26 20.02 19.95 -12.88
C GLU A 26 19.29 20.39 -11.59
N ILE A 27 18.67 19.43 -10.90
CA ILE A 27 17.87 19.69 -9.69
C ILE A 27 18.80 19.80 -8.50
N ARG A 28 18.89 21.01 -7.94
CA ARG A 28 19.58 21.25 -6.67
C ARG A 28 18.64 21.02 -5.50
N ILE A 29 18.70 19.82 -4.91
CA ILE A 29 17.79 19.40 -3.84
C ILE A 29 17.78 20.36 -2.62
N ASP A 30 18.90 21.03 -2.32
CA ASP A 30 19.01 22.03 -1.23
C ASP A 30 18.19 23.30 -1.47
N GLN A 31 17.75 23.52 -2.71
CA GLN A 31 16.87 24.62 -3.12
C GLN A 31 15.39 24.24 -3.07
N ILE A 32 15.05 22.99 -2.76
CA ILE A 32 13.66 22.54 -2.55
C ILE A 32 13.39 22.62 -1.04
N ARG A 33 12.89 23.78 -0.58
CA ARG A 33 12.71 24.06 0.85
C ARG A 33 11.25 24.08 1.24
N HIS A 34 10.40 24.50 0.33
CA HIS A 34 8.97 24.65 0.54
C HIS A 34 8.18 23.66 -0.30
N ILE A 35 6.92 23.43 0.06
CA ILE A 35 6.04 22.50 -0.68
C ILE A 35 5.86 23.01 -2.13
N GLU A 36 5.82 24.33 -2.30
CA GLU A 36 5.68 25.02 -3.58
C GLU A 36 6.86 24.74 -4.51
N ASP A 37 8.04 24.42 -3.97
CA ASP A 37 9.22 24.08 -4.78
C ASP A 37 9.12 22.72 -5.46
N LEU A 38 8.17 21.86 -5.09
CA LEU A 38 7.96 20.54 -5.71
C LEU A 38 7.71 20.63 -7.21
N VAL A 39 7.18 21.76 -7.71
CA VAL A 39 6.97 22.00 -9.15
C VAL A 39 8.27 21.97 -9.97
N LYS A 40 9.43 22.11 -9.31
CA LYS A 40 10.76 22.03 -9.94
C LYS A 40 11.22 20.58 -10.15
N ILE A 41 10.56 19.61 -9.52
CA ILE A 41 10.90 18.19 -9.63
C ILE A 41 9.96 17.55 -10.66
N PRO A 42 10.50 16.90 -11.71
CA PRO A 42 9.68 16.21 -12.70
C PRO A 42 9.00 14.99 -12.07
N PHE A 43 7.88 14.60 -12.67
CA PHE A 43 7.17 13.41 -12.23
C PHE A 43 7.95 12.13 -12.55
N THR A 44 7.81 11.14 -11.68
CA THR A 44 8.14 9.74 -11.98
C THR A 44 6.89 9.08 -12.55
N GLU A 45 7.00 8.51 -13.74
CA GLU A 45 5.91 7.82 -14.40
C GLU A 45 5.96 6.31 -14.15
N LYS A 46 4.84 5.62 -14.40
CA LYS A 46 4.79 4.15 -14.32
C LYS A 46 5.83 3.49 -15.24
N LYS A 47 6.10 4.09 -16.40
CA LYS A 47 7.10 3.60 -17.34
C LYS A 47 8.51 3.61 -16.76
N ASP A 48 8.85 4.60 -15.95
CA ASP A 48 10.15 4.65 -15.27
C ASP A 48 10.32 3.46 -14.32
N LEU A 49 9.29 3.17 -13.53
CA LEU A 49 9.27 2.03 -12.62
C LEU A 49 9.38 0.69 -13.34
N GLN A 50 8.85 0.58 -14.56
CA GLN A 50 8.95 -0.62 -15.39
C GLN A 50 10.35 -0.79 -16.00
N LEU A 51 10.94 0.30 -16.51
CA LEU A 51 12.24 0.26 -17.17
C LEU A 51 13.41 0.16 -16.19
N PHE A 52 13.29 0.73 -14.99
CA PHE A 52 14.39 0.89 -14.04
C PHE A 52 14.05 0.34 -12.65
N ASN A 53 13.20 -0.69 -12.54
CA ASN A 53 12.60 -1.14 -11.28
C ASN A 53 13.59 -1.32 -10.12
N GLU A 54 14.73 -1.97 -10.37
CA GLU A 54 15.75 -2.24 -9.35
C GLU A 54 16.45 -0.96 -8.86
N GLU A 55 16.56 0.06 -9.71
CA GLU A 55 17.24 1.32 -9.40
C GLU A 55 16.45 2.23 -8.45
N PHE A 56 15.17 1.93 -8.25
CA PHE A 56 14.32 2.58 -7.24
C PHE A 56 14.54 2.03 -5.84
N LEU A 57 15.14 0.84 -5.69
CA LEU A 57 15.37 0.24 -4.38
C LEU A 57 16.41 1.07 -3.61
N CYS A 58 16.01 1.59 -2.45
CA CYS A 58 16.87 2.44 -1.61
C CYS A 58 17.58 1.70 -0.47
N CYS A 59 17.57 0.36 -0.51
CA CYS A 59 18.19 -0.47 0.52
C CYS A 59 18.78 -1.76 -0.09
N PRO A 60 19.72 -2.43 0.60
CA PRO A 60 20.18 -3.75 0.18
C PRO A 60 19.03 -4.78 0.16
N ARG A 61 19.09 -5.73 -0.77
CA ARG A 61 18.01 -6.72 -0.99
C ARG A 61 17.73 -7.56 0.26
N GLU A 62 18.71 -7.76 1.12
CA GLU A 62 18.59 -8.54 2.36
C GLU A 62 17.68 -7.86 3.40
N LYS A 63 17.42 -6.55 3.24
CA LYS A 63 16.48 -5.81 4.10
C LYS A 63 15.02 -5.89 3.60
N VAL A 64 14.81 -6.36 2.37
CA VAL A 64 13.48 -6.53 1.80
C VAL A 64 12.87 -7.81 2.33
N ILE A 65 11.71 -7.69 2.99
CA ILE A 65 11.03 -8.82 3.63
C ILE A 65 9.74 -9.24 2.92
N ASP A 66 9.21 -8.38 2.05
CA ASP A 66 8.03 -8.66 1.24
C ASP A 66 8.16 -8.06 -0.16
N TYR A 67 7.67 -8.79 -1.16
CA TYR A 67 7.65 -8.37 -2.55
C TYR A 67 6.22 -8.33 -3.06
N VAL A 68 5.73 -7.12 -3.34
CA VAL A 68 4.39 -6.90 -3.88
C VAL A 68 4.48 -6.49 -5.35
N THR A 69 3.47 -6.87 -6.13
CA THR A 69 3.40 -6.57 -7.55
C THR A 69 2.10 -5.89 -7.90
N THR A 70 2.16 -4.87 -8.72
CA THR A 70 0.96 -4.30 -9.34
C THR A 70 0.75 -4.96 -10.70
N SER A 71 -0.50 -5.33 -11.01
CA SER A 71 -0.82 -5.85 -12.34
C SER A 71 -0.61 -4.75 -13.39
N GLY A 72 0.25 -5.03 -14.37
CA GLY A 72 0.35 -4.25 -15.59
C GLY A 72 -0.90 -4.50 -16.42
N THR A 73 -1.55 -3.44 -16.92
CA THR A 73 -2.68 -3.60 -17.84
C THR A 73 -2.22 -4.01 -19.24
N LEU A 74 -0.97 -3.75 -19.63
CA LEU A 74 -0.42 -4.06 -20.96
C LEU A 74 1.12 -4.27 -21.01
N GLY A 75 1.83 -4.41 -19.87
CA GLY A 75 3.30 -4.52 -19.86
C GLY A 75 3.85 -5.20 -18.60
N ASP A 76 5.17 -5.26 -18.48
CA ASP A 76 5.85 -5.94 -17.38
C ASP A 76 5.37 -5.42 -16.01
N PRO A 77 5.14 -6.33 -15.04
CA PRO A 77 4.66 -5.95 -13.73
C PRO A 77 5.70 -5.12 -12.98
N VAL A 78 5.25 -4.06 -12.29
CA VAL A 78 6.09 -3.31 -11.37
C VAL A 78 6.14 -4.07 -10.05
N THR A 79 7.35 -4.38 -9.59
CA THR A 79 7.60 -5.00 -8.29
C THR A 79 8.03 -3.93 -7.29
N PHE A 80 7.55 -4.04 -6.05
CA PHE A 80 7.97 -3.21 -4.93
C PHE A 80 8.51 -4.13 -3.84
N GLY A 81 9.71 -3.82 -3.36
CA GLY A 81 10.29 -4.44 -2.17
C GLY A 81 9.97 -3.60 -0.94
N CYS A 82 9.39 -4.23 0.09
CA CYS A 82 9.06 -3.58 1.36
C CYS A 82 9.98 -4.08 2.47
N THR A 83 10.51 -3.16 3.26
CA THR A 83 11.19 -3.47 4.53
C THR A 83 10.16 -3.64 5.65
N GLU A 84 10.60 -4.16 6.80
CA GLU A 84 9.76 -4.23 8.01
C GLU A 84 9.19 -2.87 8.41
N LEU A 85 10.00 -1.81 8.33
CA LEU A 85 9.56 -0.46 8.66
C LEU A 85 8.50 0.07 7.69
N ASP A 86 8.57 -0.32 6.41
CA ASP A 86 7.56 0.05 5.42
C ASP A 86 6.22 -0.61 5.73
N LEU A 87 6.23 -1.89 6.09
CA LEU A 87 5.01 -2.62 6.48
C LEU A 87 4.42 -2.09 7.79
N GLN A 88 5.25 -1.71 8.76
CA GLN A 88 4.78 -1.05 9.99
C GLN A 88 4.12 0.31 9.70
N ARG A 89 4.72 1.10 8.78
CA ARG A 89 4.13 2.38 8.36
C ARG A 89 2.83 2.17 7.59
N LEU A 90 2.75 1.15 6.76
CA LEU A 90 1.53 0.74 6.06
C LEU A 90 0.42 0.38 7.06
N ALA A 91 0.74 -0.44 8.06
CA ALA A 91 -0.19 -0.82 9.14
C ALA A 91 -0.71 0.41 9.90
N TYR A 92 0.18 1.35 10.25
CA TYR A 92 -0.18 2.60 10.91
C TYR A 92 -1.14 3.45 10.08
N ASN A 93 -0.88 3.58 8.77
CA ASN A 93 -1.75 4.34 7.87
C ASN A 93 -3.15 3.71 7.80
N GLU A 94 -3.24 2.39 7.60
CA GLU A 94 -4.52 1.70 7.51
C GLU A 94 -5.29 1.71 8.84
N LYS A 95 -4.61 1.57 9.98
CA LYS A 95 -5.21 1.80 11.31
C LYS A 95 -5.91 3.15 11.39
N LYS A 96 -5.24 4.22 10.92
CA LYS A 96 -5.83 5.57 10.90
C LYS A 96 -7.02 5.65 9.95
N SER A 97 -6.94 5.03 8.78
CA SER A 97 -8.05 4.96 7.82
C SER A 97 -9.28 4.29 8.42
N PHE A 98 -9.11 3.13 9.06
CA PHE A 98 -10.20 2.42 9.73
C PHE A 98 -10.76 3.18 10.93
N ALA A 99 -9.91 3.80 11.75
CA ALA A 99 -10.36 4.66 12.83
C ALA A 99 -11.19 5.85 12.32
N CYS A 100 -10.78 6.45 11.20
CA CYS A 100 -11.52 7.52 10.53
C CYS A 100 -12.89 7.03 10.01
N ALA A 101 -12.97 5.79 9.55
CA ALA A 101 -14.23 5.14 9.15
C ALA A 101 -15.11 4.72 10.35
N GLY A 102 -14.72 5.02 11.59
CA GLY A 102 -15.50 4.77 12.79
C GLY A 102 -15.22 3.43 13.48
N LEU A 103 -14.24 2.66 13.00
CA LEU A 103 -13.83 1.42 13.65
C LEU A 103 -13.01 1.74 14.91
N ARG A 104 -13.06 0.82 15.86
CA ARG A 104 -12.40 0.88 17.17
C ARG A 104 -11.93 -0.51 17.61
N PRO A 105 -11.05 -0.60 18.61
CA PRO A 105 -10.74 -1.88 19.24
C PRO A 105 -12.01 -2.64 19.62
N GLY A 106 -12.02 -3.94 19.36
CA GLY A 106 -13.17 -4.83 19.61
C GLY A 106 -14.16 -4.98 18.45
N ASN A 107 -14.08 -4.16 17.38
CA ASN A 107 -14.86 -4.45 16.17
C ASN A 107 -14.44 -5.78 15.53
N ILE A 108 -15.39 -6.44 14.86
CA ILE A 108 -15.15 -7.68 14.12
C ILE A 108 -15.32 -7.40 12.62
N VAL A 109 -14.20 -7.39 11.90
CA VAL A 109 -14.14 -7.03 10.48
C VAL A 109 -14.00 -8.28 9.61
N GLN A 110 -14.95 -8.50 8.71
CA GLN A 110 -14.83 -9.53 7.67
C GLN A 110 -14.10 -8.97 6.45
N LEU A 111 -12.88 -9.44 6.23
CA LEU A 111 -12.02 -9.05 5.13
C LEU A 111 -12.30 -9.93 3.90
N MET A 112 -12.90 -9.33 2.88
CA MET A 112 -13.38 -10.00 1.66
C MET A 112 -12.46 -9.76 0.45
N THR A 113 -11.27 -9.21 0.67
CA THR A 113 -10.28 -8.93 -0.36
C THR A 113 -9.15 -9.96 -0.32
N THR A 114 -8.52 -10.20 -1.47
CA THR A 114 -7.35 -11.08 -1.61
C THR A 114 -6.16 -10.55 -0.80
N LEU A 115 -5.54 -11.40 0.03
CA LEU A 115 -4.26 -11.11 0.69
C LEU A 115 -3.06 -11.70 -0.08
N ASP A 116 -3.30 -12.78 -0.81
CA ASP A 116 -2.31 -13.52 -1.59
C ASP A 116 -2.05 -12.87 -2.97
N LYS A 117 -1.30 -13.56 -3.83
CA LYS A 117 -0.97 -13.13 -5.20
C LYS A 117 -0.21 -11.81 -5.28
N ARG A 118 0.61 -11.52 -4.25
CA ARG A 118 1.49 -10.34 -4.20
C ARG A 118 0.70 -9.02 -4.30
N PHE A 119 -0.56 -9.02 -3.87
CA PHE A 119 -1.42 -7.84 -3.93
C PHE A 119 -1.41 -7.08 -2.59
N MET A 120 -1.01 -5.81 -2.63
CA MET A 120 -0.74 -5.03 -1.42
C MET A 120 -1.99 -4.76 -0.56
N ALA A 121 -3.14 -4.50 -1.18
CA ALA A 121 -4.27 -3.91 -0.45
C ALA A 121 -4.81 -4.84 0.66
N GLY A 122 -5.02 -6.14 0.39
CA GLY A 122 -5.50 -7.06 1.41
C GLY A 122 -4.54 -7.23 2.58
N LEU A 123 -3.22 -7.25 2.30
CA LEU A 123 -2.19 -7.27 3.35
C LEU A 123 -2.22 -5.97 4.17
N ALA A 124 -2.33 -4.82 3.52
CA ALA A 124 -2.44 -3.52 4.18
C ALA A 124 -3.63 -3.49 5.16
N TYR A 125 -4.82 -3.89 4.70
CA TYR A 125 -6.02 -3.93 5.52
C TYR A 125 -5.87 -4.86 6.71
N PHE A 126 -5.33 -6.06 6.49
CA PHE A 126 -5.06 -7.03 7.56
C PHE A 126 -4.13 -6.46 8.63
N LEU A 127 -3.02 -5.83 8.23
CA LEU A 127 -2.07 -5.21 9.15
C LEU A 127 -2.71 -4.05 9.91
N GLY A 128 -3.44 -3.17 9.22
CA GLY A 128 -4.10 -2.01 9.83
C GLY A 128 -5.20 -2.38 10.83
N ILE A 129 -6.04 -3.36 10.51
CA ILE A 129 -7.09 -3.84 11.41
C ILE A 129 -6.48 -4.41 12.70
N ARG A 130 -5.39 -5.18 12.57
CA ARG A 130 -4.66 -5.73 13.74
C ARG A 130 -4.00 -4.63 14.57
N GLU A 131 -3.34 -3.67 13.93
CA GLU A 131 -2.70 -2.53 14.57
C GLU A 131 -3.71 -1.60 15.26
N LEU A 132 -4.96 -1.54 14.76
CA LEU A 132 -6.09 -0.87 15.42
C LEU A 132 -6.56 -1.59 16.70
N GLY A 133 -6.30 -2.89 16.83
CA GLY A 133 -6.85 -3.72 17.92
C GLY A 133 -8.26 -4.27 17.63
N ALA A 134 -8.68 -4.25 16.36
CA ALA A 134 -9.91 -4.89 15.91
C ALA A 134 -9.62 -6.33 15.47
N SER A 135 -10.66 -7.18 15.48
CA SER A 135 -10.61 -8.56 15.02
C SER A 135 -10.81 -8.63 13.52
N VAL A 136 -10.11 -9.54 12.84
CA VAL A 136 -10.19 -9.73 11.39
C VAL A 136 -10.52 -11.17 11.03
N ILE A 137 -11.56 -11.37 10.23
CA ILE A 137 -11.92 -12.65 9.63
C ILE A 137 -11.47 -12.63 8.17
N ARG A 138 -10.52 -13.49 7.81
CA ARG A 138 -9.92 -13.53 6.48
C ARG A 138 -10.65 -14.53 5.59
N VAL A 139 -11.79 -14.12 5.01
CA VAL A 139 -12.55 -14.97 4.08
C VAL A 139 -11.96 -14.92 2.67
N GLY A 140 -11.34 -13.79 2.31
CA GLY A 140 -10.83 -13.58 0.95
C GLY A 140 -11.96 -13.27 -0.04
N ASN A 141 -11.67 -13.32 -1.33
CA ASN A 141 -12.60 -12.87 -2.38
C ASN A 141 -13.54 -13.98 -2.89
N GLY A 142 -14.75 -13.59 -3.29
CA GLY A 142 -15.41 -14.19 -4.45
C GLY A 142 -16.44 -15.31 -4.26
N ILE A 143 -16.70 -15.82 -3.06
CA ILE A 143 -17.69 -16.89 -2.84
C ILE A 143 -18.79 -16.42 -1.87
N PRO A 144 -19.93 -15.85 -2.37
CA PRO A 144 -21.01 -15.33 -1.54
C PRO A 144 -21.51 -16.28 -0.45
N GLU A 145 -21.58 -17.58 -0.76
CA GLU A 145 -21.97 -18.66 0.16
C GLU A 145 -21.11 -18.63 1.43
N LEU A 146 -19.77 -18.60 1.27
CA LEU A 146 -18.82 -18.58 2.37
C LEU A 146 -18.87 -17.25 3.13
N GLN A 147 -19.15 -16.14 2.44
CA GLN A 147 -19.29 -14.84 3.09
C GLN A 147 -20.50 -14.83 4.02
N TRP A 148 -21.65 -15.32 3.54
CA TRP A 148 -22.89 -15.40 4.31
C TRP A 148 -22.82 -16.39 5.47
N ASP A 149 -22.23 -17.57 5.23
CA ASP A 149 -21.99 -18.54 6.29
C ASP A 149 -21.10 -17.94 7.41
N THR A 150 -20.05 -17.21 7.03
CA THR A 150 -19.20 -16.50 8.01
C THR A 150 -19.98 -15.41 8.75
N ILE A 151 -20.77 -14.61 8.04
CA ILE A 151 -21.61 -13.56 8.64
C ILE A 151 -22.56 -14.16 9.69
N ARG A 152 -23.20 -15.30 9.38
CA ARG A 152 -24.11 -16.00 10.29
C ARG A 152 -23.41 -16.56 11.53
N ARG A 153 -22.21 -17.13 11.36
CA ARG A 153 -21.46 -17.78 12.45
C ARG A 153 -20.74 -16.79 13.36
N LEU A 154 -20.05 -15.81 12.78
CA LEU A 154 -19.14 -14.93 13.50
C LEU A 154 -19.70 -13.53 13.76
N LYS A 155 -20.83 -13.17 13.12
CA LYS A 155 -21.55 -11.91 13.31
C LYS A 155 -20.62 -10.68 13.27
N PRO A 156 -19.85 -10.49 12.18
CA PRO A 156 -19.04 -9.29 12.02
C PRO A 156 -19.93 -8.04 12.01
N ASP A 157 -19.42 -6.96 12.58
CA ASP A 157 -20.08 -5.65 12.56
C ASP A 157 -19.65 -4.79 11.37
N THR A 158 -18.58 -5.21 10.68
CA THR A 158 -17.98 -4.47 9.57
C THR A 158 -17.54 -5.43 8.46
N ILE A 159 -17.69 -5.00 7.20
CA ILE A 159 -17.13 -5.69 6.03
C ILE A 159 -16.10 -4.79 5.35
N MET A 160 -14.99 -5.37 4.90
CA MET A 160 -14.02 -4.71 4.03
C MET A 160 -14.01 -5.41 2.68
N CYS A 161 -14.57 -4.76 1.66
CA CYS A 161 -14.81 -5.36 0.35
C CYS A 161 -14.75 -4.33 -0.78
N VAL A 162 -14.61 -4.82 -2.02
CA VAL A 162 -14.81 -3.98 -3.22
C VAL A 162 -16.32 -3.70 -3.37
N PRO A 163 -16.75 -2.45 -3.59
CA PRO A 163 -18.18 -2.10 -3.62
C PRO A 163 -19.02 -2.92 -4.61
N SER A 164 -18.47 -3.26 -5.78
CA SER A 164 -19.18 -4.09 -6.77
C SER A 164 -19.50 -5.50 -6.28
N PHE A 165 -18.76 -6.03 -5.30
CA PHE A 165 -19.02 -7.34 -4.71
C PHE A 165 -20.21 -7.30 -3.75
N ILE A 166 -20.52 -6.16 -3.14
CA ILE A 166 -21.69 -5.98 -2.26
C ILE A 166 -22.98 -6.32 -3.01
N LEU A 167 -23.10 -5.88 -4.27
CA LEU A 167 -24.26 -6.19 -5.11
C LEU A 167 -24.45 -7.70 -5.30
N ARG A 168 -23.35 -8.46 -5.45
CA ARG A 168 -23.40 -9.92 -5.57
C ARG A 168 -23.81 -10.58 -4.25
N LEU A 169 -23.37 -10.05 -3.12
CA LEU A 169 -23.78 -10.54 -1.80
C LEU A 169 -25.27 -10.34 -1.56
N ILE A 170 -25.80 -9.16 -1.94
CA ILE A 170 -27.23 -8.84 -1.84
C ILE A 170 -28.06 -9.75 -2.76
N GLN A 171 -27.61 -9.97 -3.99
CA GLN A 171 -28.34 -10.83 -4.94
C GLN A 171 -28.43 -12.30 -4.48
N TYR A 172 -27.43 -12.77 -3.74
CA TYR A 172 -27.41 -14.13 -3.20
C TYR A 172 -28.29 -14.28 -1.94
N ALA A 173 -28.54 -13.19 -1.20
CA ALA A 173 -29.23 -13.18 0.09
C ALA A 173 -30.70 -13.62 0.00
#